data_AF-A0A418LXX2-F1
#
_entry.id   AF-A0A418LXX2-F1
#
_cell.length_a   1.000
_cell.length_b   1.000
_cell.length_c   1.000
_cell.angle_alpha   90.00
_cell.angle_beta   90.00
_cell.angle_gamma   90.00
#
_symmetry.space_group_name_H-M   'P 1'
#
loop_
_entity.id
_entity.type
_entity.pdbx_description
1 polymer ?
#
loop_
_entity_poly.entity_id
_entity_poly.type
_entity_poly.pdbx_seq_one_letter_code
_entity_poly.pdbx_strand_id
1 'polypeptide(L)' 'MKIALMGDLHYSLDERAEVQSARDNWYRAILDRFLAEDADFHVALGDLTHHGTPPE' A
#
# COMPACT_ATOMS: atom_id res chain seq x y z
N MET A 1 11.60 18.21 11.56
CA MET A 1 10.98 17.76 10.31
C MET A 1 11.12 16.24 10.22
N LYS A 2 10.02 15.54 10.44
CA LYS A 2 9.88 14.08 10.33
C LYS A 2 9.16 13.77 9.03
N ILE A 3 9.66 12.79 8.29
CA ILE A 3 9.03 12.33 7.06
C ILE A 3 8.84 10.82 7.20
N ALA A 4 7.60 10.36 7.10
CA ALA A 4 7.28 8.95 6.92
C ALA A 4 7.40 8.63 5.43
N LEU A 5 8.24 7.65 5.10
CA LEU A 5 8.41 7.15 3.73
C LEU A 5 7.85 5.75 3.59
N MET A 6 7.17 5.50 2.48
CA MET A 6 6.65 4.19 2.08
C MET A 6 6.79 4.05 0.57
N GLY A 7 6.94 2.83 0.05
CA GLY A 7 6.95 2.56 -1.39
C GLY A 7 7.01 1.06 -1.65
N ASP A 8 6.95 0.68 -2.92
CA ASP A 8 7.18 -0.70 -3.36
C ASP A 8 6.15 -1.71 -2.80
N LEU A 9 4.89 -1.26 -2.64
CA LEU A 9 3.82 -2.12 -2.10
C LEU A 9 3.33 -3.14 -3.15
N HIS A 10 3.37 -2.77 -4.43
CA HIS A 10 2.92 -3.57 -5.57
C HIS A 10 1.54 -4.21 -5.38
N TYR A 11 0.46 -3.42 -5.49
CA TYR A 11 -0.90 -3.95 -5.31
C TYR A 11 -1.16 -5.12 -6.26
N SER A 12 -1.40 -6.30 -5.66
CA SER A 12 -1.58 -7.56 -6.37
C SER A 12 -2.98 -7.65 -6.96
N LEU A 13 -3.06 -8.02 -8.24
CA LEU A 13 -4.31 -8.32 -8.94
C LEU A 13 -4.66 -9.82 -8.91
N ASP A 14 -4.01 -10.60 -8.05
CA ASP A 14 -4.32 -12.02 -7.91
C ASP A 14 -5.75 -12.23 -7.39
N GLU A 15 -6.56 -12.96 -8.17
CA GLU A 15 -7.98 -13.16 -7.92
C GLU A 15 -8.28 -14.38 -7.04
N ARG A 16 -7.28 -15.16 -6.61
CA ARG A 16 -7.52 -16.26 -5.67
C ARG A 16 -8.10 -15.72 -4.36
N ALA A 17 -9.22 -16.29 -3.90
CA ALA A 17 -10.01 -15.75 -2.80
C ALA A 17 -9.22 -15.59 -1.49
N GLU A 18 -8.31 -16.53 -1.21
CA GLU A 18 -7.40 -16.49 -0.07
C GLU A 18 -6.38 -15.35 -0.17
N VAL A 19 -5.96 -15.00 -1.39
CA VAL A 19 -5.01 -13.92 -1.66
C VAL A 19 -5.70 -12.56 -1.55
N GLN A 20 -6.93 -12.43 -2.06
CA GLN A 20 -7.69 -11.18 -1.97
C GLN A 20 -7.89 -10.75 -0.52
N SER A 21 -8.33 -11.67 0.35
CA SER A 21 -8.55 -11.37 1.76
C SER A 21 -7.26 -11.02 2.49
N ALA A 22 -6.16 -11.70 2.19
CA ALA A 22 -4.85 -11.39 2.77
C ALA A 22 -4.34 -10.02 2.30
N ARG A 23 -4.46 -9.72 1.00
CA ARG A 23 -4.09 -8.44 0.39
C ARG A 23 -4.85 -7.30 1.06
N ASP A 24 -6.16 -7.35 1.11
CA ASP A 24 -6.98 -6.24 1.60
C ASP A 24 -6.70 -5.97 3.09
N ASN A 25 -6.51 -7.02 3.88
CA ASN A 25 -6.11 -6.88 5.29
C ASN A 25 -4.72 -6.28 5.46
N TRP A 26 -3.75 -6.71 4.64
CA TRP A 26 -2.39 -6.19 4.69
C TRP A 26 -2.33 -4.71 4.27
N TYR A 27 -3.00 -4.35 3.16
CA TYR A 27 -3.06 -2.97 2.67
C TYR A 27 -3.74 -2.04 3.67
N ARG A 28 -4.84 -2.48 4.30
CA ARG A 28 -5.47 -1.71 5.37
C ARG A 28 -4.48 -1.48 6.52
N ALA A 29 -3.84 -2.54 7.02
CA ALA A 29 -2.95 -2.44 8.17
C ALA A 29 -1.71 -1.58 7.89
N ILE A 30 -1.10 -1.66 6.71
CA ILE A 30 0.09 -0.87 6.39
C ILE A 30 -0.24 0.60 6.20
N LEU A 31 -1.36 0.91 5.53
CA LEU A 31 -1.81 2.30 5.33
C LEU A 31 -2.25 2.94 6.65
N ASP A 32 -2.99 2.21 7.49
CA ASP A 32 -3.39 2.70 8.82
C ASP A 32 -2.15 3.03 9.67
N ARG A 33 -1.15 2.15 9.67
CA ARG A 33 0.11 2.40 10.40
C ARG A 33 0.88 3.57 9.82
N PHE A 34 1.05 3.62 8.51
CA PHE A 34 1.77 4.68 7.83
C PHE A 34 1.18 6.05 8.16
N LEU A 35 -0.15 6.20 8.12
CA LEU A 35 -0.84 7.46 8.42
C LEU A 35 -0.93 7.79 9.90
N ALA A 36 -0.75 6.80 10.78
CA ALA A 36 -0.72 6.99 12.22
C ALA A 36 0.65 7.43 12.75
N GLU A 37 1.70 7.35 11.93
CA GLU A 37 3.02 7.83 12.31
C GLU A 37 3.00 9.35 12.56
N ASP A 38 3.63 9.77 13.65
CA ASP A 38 3.80 11.19 13.96
C ASP A 38 4.87 11.80 13.04
N ALA A 39 4.46 12.20 11.84
CA ALA A 39 5.30 12.81 10.83
C ALA A 39 4.72 14.11 10.27
N ASP A 40 5.61 15.07 9.96
CA ASP A 40 5.23 16.33 9.31
C ASP A 40 4.82 16.10 7.85
N PHE A 41 5.37 15.05 7.22
CA PHE A 41 5.07 14.65 5.85
C PHE A 41 4.99 13.14 5.72
N HIS A 42 4.05 12.69 4.89
CA HIS A 42 3.88 11.29 4.49
C HIS A 42 4.12 11.20 2.99
N VAL A 43 5.21 10.54 2.58
CA VAL A 43 5.65 10.47 1.18
C VAL A 43 5.63 9.02 0.71
N ALA A 44 4.80 8.75 -0.30
CA ALA A 44 4.83 7.49 -1.04
C ALA A 44 5.79 7.64 -2.25
N LEU A 45 6.85 6.84 -2.31
CA LEU A 45 7.90 6.93 -3.32
C LEU A 45 7.54 6.33 -4.69
N GLY A 46 6.42 5.61 -4.80
CA GLY A 46 5.98 4.94 -6.02
C GLY A 46 5.60 3.48 -5.78
N ASP A 47 5.21 2.81 -6.86
CA ASP A 47 4.89 1.38 -6.89
C ASP A 47 3.85 0.93 -5.87
N LEU A 48 2.88 1.81 -5.61
CA LEU A 48 1.66 1.44 -4.87
C LEU A 48 0.87 0.37 -5.61
N THR A 49 0.88 0.39 -6.94
CA THR A 49 0.22 -0.59 -7.81
C THR A 49 1.26 -1.34 -8.64
N HIS A 50 0.97 -2.59 -9.03
CA HIS A 50 1.93 -3.39 -9.80
C HIS A 50 1.95 -3.09 -11.30
N HIS A 51 0.78 -2.88 -11.92
CA HIS A 51 0.66 -2.81 -13.39
C HIS A 51 0.51 -1.39 -13.96
N GLY A 52 0.23 -0.38 -13.13
CA GLY A 52 0.01 1.00 -13.61
C GLY A 52 -1.24 1.18 -14.49
N THR A 53 -1.99 0.10 -14.77
CA THR A 53 -3.25 0.07 -15.51
C THR A 53 -4.32 -0.65 -14.69
N PRO A 54 -5.60 -0.25 -14.83
CA PRO A 54 -6.69 -1.03 -14.25
C PRO A 54 -6.77 -2.44 -14.87
N PRO A 55 -7.35 -3.42 -14.18
CA PRO A 55 -7.74 -4.71 -14.78
C PRO A 55 -8.70 -4.47 -15.97
N GLU A 56 -8.56 -5.27 -17.03
CA GLU A 56 -9.52 -5.32 -18.16
C GLU A 56 -10.77 -6.13 -17.83
#